data_AF-A0A2R6EBD5-F1
#
_entry.id   AF-A0A2R6EBD5-F1
#
_cell.length_a   1.000
_cell.length_b   1.000
_cell.length_c   1.000
_cell.angle_alpha   90.00
_cell.angle_beta   90.00
_cell.angle_gamma   90.00
#
_symmetry.space_group_name_H-M   'P 1'
#
loop_
_entity.id
_entity.type
_entity.pdbx_description
1 polymer ?
#
loop_
_entity_poly.entity_id
_entity_poly.type
_entity_poly.pdbx_seq_one_letter_code
_entity_poly.pdbx_strand_id
1 'polypeptide(L)'
;MAETESITVAEVSDGPCGSGQPGTPVDLPVVELLTGRGFVTGKSGAGKSNSASVVIEKLLDNGFGMLIVDIDGEYYGLKEEYEILHAGDDEECDIRVTVDHAEKIASLALEQNVPIILDVSSFLDEDEARELLTAVARHLFAKAKKRKQPFLLLVEEVHEFIPQKGSVGECGKMLIKISKRGRKHGLGVMGVSQRPADVKKDFITQCDWLVWHRLTWDNDTKVV
;
A
#
# COMPACT_ATOMS: atom_id res chain seq x y z
N MET A 1 23.31 -11.32 13.85
CA MET A 1 22.97 -10.82 12.51
C MET A 1 21.51 -11.18 12.31
N ALA A 2 20.60 -10.21 12.15
CA ALA A 2 19.22 -10.56 11.82
C ALA A 2 19.25 -11.19 10.43
N GLU A 3 18.64 -12.36 10.26
CA GLU A 3 18.47 -12.97 8.94
C GLU A 3 17.73 -11.95 8.07
N THR A 4 18.33 -11.63 6.92
CA THR A 4 17.71 -10.74 5.94
C THR A 4 16.77 -11.59 5.13
N GLU A 5 15.47 -11.49 5.40
CA GLU A 5 14.43 -12.13 4.60
C GLU A 5 14.20 -11.32 3.32
N SER A 6 14.11 -12.01 2.19
CA SER A 6 13.85 -11.43 0.88
C SER A 6 12.84 -12.25 0.09
N ILE A 7 12.09 -11.57 -0.79
CA ILE A 7 11.18 -12.21 -1.74
C ILE A 7 11.56 -11.84 -3.17
N THR A 8 11.54 -12.82 -4.07
CA THR A 8 11.74 -12.60 -5.50
C THR A 8 10.46 -12.04 -6.12
N VAL A 9 10.54 -10.86 -6.73
CA VAL A 9 9.37 -10.14 -7.27
C VAL A 9 9.43 -9.92 -8.78
N ALA A 10 10.59 -10.12 -9.41
CA ALA A 10 10.74 -9.98 -10.86
C ALA A 10 12.00 -10.71 -11.34
N GLU A 11 12.18 -10.74 -12.65
CA GLU A 11 13.45 -11.06 -13.28
C GLU A 11 13.95 -9.85 -14.08
N VAL A 12 15.26 -9.70 -14.18
CA VAL A 12 15.87 -8.69 -15.04
C VAL A 12 15.52 -9.00 -16.51
N SER A 13 15.23 -7.95 -17.28
CA SER A 13 14.92 -8.05 -18.71
C SER A 13 16.07 -7.53 -19.57
N ASP A 14 16.20 -8.06 -20.80
CA ASP A 14 17.06 -7.56 -21.89
C ASP A 14 16.72 -6.13 -22.38
N GLY A 15 15.69 -5.50 -21.79
CA GLY A 15 15.23 -4.16 -22.17
C GLY A 15 16.31 -3.08 -22.08
N PRO A 16 16.04 -1.88 -22.66
CA PRO A 16 17.03 -0.82 -22.86
C PRO A 16 17.68 -0.27 -21.59
N CYS A 17 17.17 -0.61 -20.40
CA CYS A 17 17.64 -0.13 -19.10
C CYS A 17 18.10 -1.26 -18.16
N GLY A 18 18.22 -2.50 -18.62
CA GLY A 18 18.70 -3.62 -17.80
C GLY A 18 20.20 -3.55 -17.56
N SER A 19 20.64 -3.47 -16.30
CA SER A 19 22.06 -3.54 -15.92
C SER A 19 22.51 -4.92 -15.43
N GLY A 20 21.55 -5.83 -15.18
CA GLY A 20 21.80 -7.22 -14.77
C GLY A 20 21.73 -8.19 -15.95
N GLN A 21 22.04 -9.46 -15.68
CA GLN A 21 21.83 -10.51 -16.67
C GLN A 21 20.32 -10.80 -16.79
N PRO A 22 19.75 -10.83 -17.99
CA PRO A 22 18.35 -11.22 -18.20
C PRO A 22 18.03 -12.55 -17.53
N GLY A 23 16.84 -12.66 -16.95
CA GLY A 23 16.42 -13.82 -16.16
C GLY A 23 17.01 -13.87 -14.75
N THR A 24 17.86 -12.92 -14.35
CA THR A 24 18.34 -12.85 -12.97
C THR A 24 17.20 -12.42 -12.05
N PRO A 25 16.92 -13.16 -10.97
CA PRO A 25 15.92 -12.77 -9.97
C PRO A 25 16.21 -11.39 -9.38
N VAL A 26 15.15 -10.63 -9.15
CA VAL A 26 15.15 -9.37 -8.41
C VAL A 26 14.47 -9.62 -7.07
N ASP A 27 15.25 -9.48 -6.00
CA ASP A 27 14.78 -9.70 -4.63
C ASP A 27 14.53 -8.37 -3.92
N LEU A 28 13.46 -8.30 -3.12
CA LEU A 28 13.17 -7.17 -2.24
C LEU A 28 13.31 -7.58 -0.76
N PRO A 29 13.93 -6.72 0.09
CA PRO A 29 14.04 -6.96 1.52
C PRO A 29 12.68 -6.86 2.21
N VAL A 30 12.17 -7.98 2.72
CA VAL A 30 10.79 -8.11 3.25
C VAL A 30 10.55 -7.15 4.42
N VAL A 31 11.50 -7.05 5.34
CA VAL A 31 11.35 -6.19 6.52
C VAL A 31 11.27 -4.71 6.13
N GLU A 32 12.06 -4.27 5.15
CA GLU A 32 12.00 -2.88 4.67
C GLU A 32 10.73 -2.62 3.88
N LEU A 33 10.26 -3.61 3.13
CA LEU A 33 9.00 -3.55 2.40
C LEU A 33 7.81 -3.38 3.36
N LEU A 34 7.71 -4.26 4.36
CA LEU A 34 6.59 -4.30 5.30
C LEU A 34 6.62 -3.18 6.34
N THR A 35 7.78 -2.66 6.72
CA THR A 35 7.90 -1.70 7.82
C THR A 35 8.34 -0.30 7.38
N GLY A 36 8.94 -0.19 6.20
CA GLY A 36 9.41 1.06 5.62
C GLY A 36 8.31 1.83 4.89
N ARG A 37 8.75 2.79 4.09
CA ARG A 37 7.90 3.55 3.18
C ARG A 37 8.22 3.16 1.74
N GLY A 38 7.23 2.63 1.04
CA GLY A 38 7.31 2.28 -0.37
C GLY A 38 6.52 3.24 -1.24
N PHE A 39 6.93 3.40 -2.50
CA PHE A 39 6.13 4.11 -3.49
C PHE A 39 6.20 3.44 -4.86
N VAL A 40 5.03 3.16 -5.45
CA VAL A 40 4.91 2.62 -6.81
C VAL A 40 4.21 3.64 -7.70
N THR A 41 4.82 3.96 -8.84
CA THR A 41 4.28 4.98 -9.74
C THR A 41 4.56 4.69 -11.21
N GLY A 42 3.88 5.41 -12.10
CA GLY A 42 3.78 5.13 -13.53
C GLY A 42 2.46 5.60 -14.14
N LYS A 43 2.41 5.85 -15.44
CA LYS A 43 1.12 6.17 -16.08
C LYS A 43 0.12 4.99 -16.03
N SER A 44 -1.16 5.28 -16.27
CA SER A 44 -2.15 4.23 -16.51
C SER A 44 -1.68 3.28 -17.63
N GLY A 45 -1.90 1.98 -17.44
CA GLY A 45 -1.42 0.93 -18.35
C GLY A 45 0.10 0.70 -18.36
N ALA A 46 0.88 1.34 -17.48
CA ALA A 46 2.33 1.16 -17.43
C ALA A 46 2.78 -0.07 -16.61
N GLY A 47 1.83 -0.78 -15.98
CA GLY A 47 2.10 -1.97 -15.16
C GLY A 47 2.28 -1.72 -13.66
N LYS A 48 1.91 -0.54 -13.14
CA LYS A 48 1.99 -0.22 -11.70
C LYS A 48 1.29 -1.27 -10.82
N SER A 49 0.01 -1.48 -11.10
CA SER A 49 -0.89 -2.34 -10.35
C SER A 49 -0.44 -3.80 -10.44
N ASN A 50 0.10 -4.20 -11.59
CA ASN A 50 0.75 -5.50 -11.76
C ASN A 50 1.97 -5.64 -10.82
N SER A 51 2.90 -4.68 -10.80
CA SER A 51 4.04 -4.75 -9.87
C SER A 51 3.61 -4.72 -8.41
N ALA A 52 2.60 -3.91 -8.06
CA ALA A 52 2.03 -3.90 -6.73
C ALA A 52 1.41 -5.27 -6.38
N SER A 53 0.67 -5.88 -7.31
CA SER A 53 0.08 -7.22 -7.17
C SER A 53 1.15 -8.28 -6.96
N VAL A 54 2.22 -8.29 -7.77
CA VAL A 54 3.32 -9.26 -7.57
C VAL A 54 3.97 -9.11 -6.19
N VAL A 55 4.16 -7.88 -5.71
CA VAL A 55 4.63 -7.65 -4.34
C VAL A 55 3.63 -8.19 -3.31
N ILE A 56 2.34 -7.92 -3.49
CA ILE A 56 1.27 -8.40 -2.60
C ILE A 56 1.24 -9.94 -2.58
N GLU A 57 1.13 -10.58 -3.73
CA GLU A 57 1.13 -12.04 -3.93
C GLU A 57 2.32 -12.68 -3.22
N LYS A 58 3.53 -12.16 -3.43
CA LYS A 58 4.73 -12.70 -2.78
C LYS A 58 4.73 -12.53 -1.27
N LEU A 59 4.13 -11.47 -0.73
CA LEU A 59 3.97 -11.32 0.71
C LEU A 59 2.89 -12.26 1.27
N LEU A 60 1.80 -12.48 0.53
CA LEU A 60 0.73 -13.41 0.88
C LEU A 60 1.22 -14.86 0.86
N ASP A 61 2.00 -15.25 -0.16
CA ASP A 61 2.67 -16.55 -0.28
C ASP A 61 3.52 -16.86 0.96
N ASN A 62 4.05 -15.82 1.62
CA ASN A 62 4.89 -15.92 2.81
C ASN A 62 4.12 -15.65 4.12
N GLY A 63 2.79 -15.50 4.06
CA GLY A 63 1.92 -15.37 5.23
C GLY A 63 1.99 -14.01 5.95
N PHE A 64 2.46 -12.95 5.28
CA PHE A 64 2.52 -11.62 5.89
C PHE A 64 1.17 -10.91 5.84
N GLY A 65 0.76 -10.35 6.98
CA GLY A 65 -0.46 -9.56 7.09
C GLY A 65 -0.33 -8.18 6.43
N MET A 66 -1.43 -7.75 5.80
CA MET A 66 -1.53 -6.44 5.17
C MET A 66 -2.98 -5.94 5.14
N LEU A 67 -3.12 -4.63 4.95
CA LEU A 67 -4.38 -4.00 4.60
C LEU A 67 -4.17 -3.16 3.34
N ILE A 68 -4.97 -3.42 2.32
CA ILE A 68 -5.01 -2.72 1.05
C ILE A 68 -6.18 -1.75 1.09
N VAL A 69 -5.93 -0.47 0.84
CA VAL A 69 -6.99 0.52 0.60
C VAL A 69 -7.15 0.62 -0.91
N ASP A 70 -8.28 0.14 -1.41
CA ASP A 70 -8.60 0.01 -2.83
C ASP A 70 -9.61 1.10 -3.24
N ILE A 71 -9.21 1.98 -4.16
CA ILE A 71 -10.02 3.11 -4.65
C ILE A 71 -10.60 2.82 -6.03
N ASP A 72 -9.90 2.04 -6.85
CA ASP A 72 -10.29 1.77 -8.22
C ASP A 72 -10.77 0.32 -8.44
N GLY A 73 -10.77 -0.51 -7.38
CA GLY A 73 -11.20 -1.91 -7.42
C GLY A 73 -10.18 -2.84 -8.08
N GLU A 74 -8.92 -2.41 -8.20
CA GLU A 74 -7.89 -3.12 -8.97
C GLU A 74 -7.43 -4.42 -8.29
N TYR A 75 -7.66 -4.57 -6.98
CA TYR A 75 -7.12 -5.69 -6.20
C TYR A 75 -8.14 -6.80 -5.90
N TYR A 76 -9.41 -6.63 -6.32
CA TYR A 76 -10.45 -7.65 -6.12
C TYR A 76 -10.04 -9.03 -6.69
N GLY A 77 -9.35 -9.05 -7.83
CA GLY A 77 -8.91 -10.29 -8.50
C GLY A 77 -7.99 -11.16 -7.65
N LEU A 78 -7.30 -10.61 -6.64
CA LEU A 78 -6.47 -11.39 -5.72
C LEU A 78 -7.27 -12.46 -4.94
N LYS A 79 -8.59 -12.28 -4.80
CA LYS A 79 -9.47 -13.24 -4.12
C LYS A 79 -9.64 -14.56 -4.86
N GLU A 80 -9.30 -14.62 -6.15
CA GLU A 80 -9.35 -15.86 -6.92
C GLU A 80 -8.32 -16.89 -6.42
N GLU A 81 -7.19 -16.41 -5.88
CA GLU A 81 -6.07 -17.26 -5.45
C GLU A 81 -5.80 -17.19 -3.94
N TYR A 82 -6.20 -16.10 -3.26
CA TYR A 82 -5.87 -15.85 -1.86
C TYR A 82 -7.11 -15.64 -0.98
N GLU A 83 -7.07 -16.15 0.25
CA GLU A 83 -8.10 -15.91 1.27
C GLU A 83 -7.93 -14.50 1.85
N ILE A 84 -8.55 -13.52 1.21
CA ILE A 84 -8.52 -12.10 1.58
C ILE A 84 -9.95 -11.66 1.94
N LEU A 85 -10.08 -11.01 3.10
CA LEU A 85 -11.35 -10.42 3.52
C LEU A 85 -11.58 -9.10 2.76
N HIS A 86 -12.66 -9.02 2.01
CA HIS A 86 -13.09 -7.81 1.30
C HIS A 86 -14.17 -7.09 2.09
N ALA A 87 -13.87 -5.86 2.49
CA ALA A 87 -14.71 -5.02 3.32
C ALA A 87 -14.99 -3.69 2.61
N GLY A 88 -16.26 -3.33 2.47
CA GLY A 88 -16.71 -2.08 1.84
C GLY A 88 -18.17 -1.79 2.17
N ASP A 89 -18.86 -0.99 1.37
CA ASP A 89 -20.28 -0.65 1.51
C ASP A 89 -21.15 -1.20 0.36
N ASP A 90 -20.74 -2.31 -0.25
CA ASP A 90 -21.47 -2.95 -1.36
C ASP A 90 -21.90 -4.40 -1.04
N GLU A 91 -22.79 -4.99 -1.85
CA GLU A 91 -23.19 -6.41 -1.80
C GLU A 91 -22.10 -7.36 -2.26
N GLU A 92 -21.17 -6.90 -3.09
CA GLU A 92 -20.05 -7.71 -3.59
C GLU A 92 -18.96 -7.93 -2.52
N CYS A 93 -18.96 -7.11 -1.46
CA CYS A 93 -18.05 -7.25 -0.32
C CYS A 93 -18.45 -8.43 0.58
N ASP A 94 -17.47 -9.15 1.14
CA ASP A 94 -17.73 -10.24 2.09
C ASP A 94 -18.43 -9.71 3.35
N ILE A 95 -18.09 -8.49 3.75
CA ILE A 95 -18.71 -7.77 4.85
C ILE A 95 -18.98 -6.32 4.47
N ARG A 96 -20.17 -5.84 4.84
CA ARG A 96 -20.45 -4.40 4.84
C ARG A 96 -19.89 -3.74 6.09
N VAL A 97 -19.20 -2.62 5.92
CA VAL A 97 -18.51 -1.91 7.00
C VAL A 97 -18.84 -0.42 7.01
N THR A 98 -18.77 0.13 8.20
CA THR A 98 -18.95 1.56 8.50
C THR A 98 -17.85 1.98 9.47
N VAL A 99 -17.77 3.27 9.81
CA VAL A 99 -16.77 3.81 10.76
C VAL A 99 -16.75 3.05 12.09
N ASP A 100 -17.89 2.55 12.57
CA ASP A 100 -18.00 1.78 13.83
C ASP A 100 -17.21 0.46 13.81
N HIS A 101 -16.93 -0.07 12.61
CA HIS A 101 -16.20 -1.32 12.42
C HIS A 101 -14.67 -1.12 12.40
N ALA A 102 -14.18 0.12 12.44
CA ALA A 102 -12.77 0.44 12.23
C ALA A 102 -11.81 -0.27 13.21
N GLU A 103 -12.17 -0.36 14.49
CA GLU A 103 -11.34 -1.10 15.46
C GLU A 103 -11.29 -2.59 15.15
N LYS A 104 -12.42 -3.16 14.72
CA LYS A 104 -12.52 -4.58 14.41
C LYS A 104 -11.71 -4.92 13.17
N ILE A 105 -11.80 -4.13 12.11
CA ILE A 105 -10.98 -4.25 10.89
C ILE A 105 -9.49 -4.25 11.25
N ALA A 106 -9.04 -3.26 12.02
CA ALA A 106 -7.64 -3.18 12.45
C ALA A 106 -7.20 -4.36 13.34
N SER A 107 -8.13 -4.94 14.11
CA SER A 107 -7.85 -6.13 14.94
C SER A 107 -7.72 -7.39 14.08
N LEU A 108 -8.62 -7.59 13.12
CA LEU A 108 -8.55 -8.71 12.17
C LEU A 108 -7.26 -8.64 11.36
N ALA A 109 -6.95 -7.47 10.79
CA ALA A 109 -5.78 -7.29 9.96
C ALA A 109 -4.48 -7.51 10.72
N LEU A 110 -4.27 -6.77 11.81
CA LEU A 110 -2.98 -6.77 12.49
C LEU A 110 -2.87 -7.85 13.56
N GLU A 111 -3.90 -8.13 14.35
CA GLU A 111 -3.77 -9.04 15.50
C GLU A 111 -4.09 -10.49 15.16
N GLN A 112 -4.92 -10.70 14.14
CA GLN A 112 -5.29 -12.04 13.64
C GLN A 112 -4.61 -12.37 12.30
N ASN A 113 -3.85 -11.42 11.74
CA ASN A 113 -3.10 -11.59 10.50
C ASN A 113 -3.99 -11.96 9.30
N VAL A 114 -5.23 -11.45 9.27
CA VAL A 114 -6.17 -11.63 8.15
C VAL A 114 -5.85 -10.57 7.10
N PRO A 115 -5.44 -10.90 5.86
CA PRO A 115 -5.30 -9.92 4.80
C PRO A 115 -6.65 -9.26 4.50
N ILE A 116 -6.68 -7.93 4.36
CA ILE A 116 -7.92 -7.18 4.12
C ILE A 116 -7.77 -6.28 2.89
N ILE A 117 -8.74 -6.33 1.99
CA ILE A 117 -9.03 -5.26 1.03
C ILE A 117 -10.13 -4.40 1.63
N LEU A 118 -9.80 -3.15 1.94
CA LEU A 118 -10.74 -2.11 2.31
C LEU A 118 -11.10 -1.34 1.04
N ASP A 119 -12.24 -1.70 0.47
CA ASP A 119 -12.78 -1.10 -0.74
C ASP A 119 -13.48 0.20 -0.39
N VAL A 120 -12.78 1.32 -0.58
CA VAL A 120 -13.33 2.66 -0.33
C VAL A 120 -14.11 3.17 -1.54
N SER A 121 -13.97 2.53 -2.70
CA SER A 121 -14.70 2.87 -3.94
C SER A 121 -16.20 2.56 -3.84
N SER A 122 -16.54 1.54 -3.04
CA SER A 122 -17.91 1.10 -2.80
C SER A 122 -18.78 2.11 -2.05
N PHE A 123 -18.18 3.12 -1.40
CA PHE A 123 -18.90 4.13 -0.63
C PHE A 123 -19.45 5.23 -1.55
N LEU A 124 -20.74 5.54 -1.42
CA LEU A 124 -21.36 6.67 -2.12
C LEU A 124 -20.87 8.03 -1.58
N ASP A 125 -20.56 8.11 -0.29
CA ASP A 125 -20.05 9.30 0.37
C ASP A 125 -18.53 9.18 0.60
N GLU A 126 -17.75 9.97 -0.14
CA GLU A 126 -16.30 9.97 -0.01
C GLU A 126 -15.82 10.44 1.38
N ASP A 127 -16.59 11.29 2.07
CA ASP A 127 -16.24 11.74 3.41
C ASP A 127 -16.39 10.60 4.41
N GLU A 128 -17.43 9.75 4.27
CA GLU A 128 -17.59 8.55 5.09
C GLU A 128 -16.44 7.56 4.86
N ALA A 129 -16.05 7.32 3.61
CA ALA A 129 -14.91 6.48 3.27
C ALA A 129 -13.59 7.01 3.89
N ARG A 130 -13.37 8.33 3.81
CA ARG A 130 -12.21 9.01 4.43
C ARG A 130 -12.23 8.93 5.95
N GLU A 131 -13.40 9.03 6.59
CA GLU A 131 -13.57 8.88 8.03
C GLU A 131 -13.26 7.45 8.49
N LEU A 132 -13.79 6.44 7.77
CA LEU A 132 -13.51 5.03 8.02
C LEU A 132 -12.01 4.74 7.91
N LEU A 133 -11.37 5.14 6.81
CA LEU A 133 -9.93 4.96 6.62
C LEU A 133 -9.12 5.67 7.71
N THR A 134 -9.52 6.88 8.10
CA THR A 134 -8.88 7.61 9.21
C THR A 134 -8.97 6.83 10.51
N ALA A 135 -10.14 6.27 10.83
CA ALA A 135 -10.36 5.49 12.04
C ALA A 135 -9.55 4.18 12.02
N VAL A 136 -9.59 3.43 10.91
CA VAL A 136 -8.81 2.19 10.72
C VAL A 136 -7.32 2.46 10.88
N ALA A 137 -6.79 3.49 10.21
CA ALA A 137 -5.38 3.89 10.31
C ALA A 137 -4.98 4.26 11.76
N ARG A 138 -5.85 4.94 12.51
CA ARG A 138 -5.63 5.25 13.94
C ARG A 138 -5.55 3.98 14.78
N HIS A 139 -6.47 3.03 14.59
CA HIS A 139 -6.46 1.77 15.33
C HIS A 139 -5.27 0.89 14.96
N LEU A 140 -4.93 0.76 13.67
CA LEU A 140 -3.72 0.06 13.21
C LEU A 140 -2.48 0.64 13.89
N PHE A 141 -2.30 1.96 13.87
CA PHE A 141 -1.14 2.60 14.49
C PHE A 141 -1.09 2.40 16.01
N ALA A 142 -2.24 2.41 16.70
CA ALA A 142 -2.31 2.18 18.14
C ALA A 142 -1.97 0.73 18.50
N LYS A 143 -2.46 -0.25 17.73
CA LYS A 143 -2.20 -1.68 17.94
C LYS A 143 -0.78 -2.07 17.54
N ALA A 144 -0.24 -1.51 16.45
CA ALA A 144 1.14 -1.72 16.01
C ALA A 144 2.17 -1.38 17.09
N LYS A 145 1.93 -0.32 17.87
CA LYS A 145 2.78 0.03 19.02
C LYS A 145 2.92 -1.08 20.06
N LYS A 146 1.89 -1.91 20.21
CA LYS A 146 1.84 -3.04 21.16
C LYS A 146 2.40 -4.31 20.54
N ARG A 147 1.99 -4.64 19.31
CA ARG A 147 2.35 -5.89 18.61
C ARG A 147 3.78 -5.89 18.08
N LYS A 148 4.23 -4.77 17.49
CA LYS A 148 5.56 -4.59 16.88
C LYS A 148 5.92 -5.69 15.87
N GLN A 149 4.95 -6.19 15.13
CA GLN A 149 5.15 -7.16 14.04
C GLN A 149 5.16 -6.44 12.68
N PRO A 150 5.87 -6.96 11.67
CA PRO A 150 5.82 -6.43 10.31
C PRO A 150 4.39 -6.46 9.74
N PHE A 151 3.94 -5.35 9.18
CA PHE A 151 2.60 -5.21 8.60
C PHE A 151 2.58 -4.05 7.60
N LEU A 152 2.06 -4.32 6.40
CA LEU A 152 1.96 -3.32 5.34
C LEU A 152 0.56 -2.69 5.28
N LEU A 153 0.50 -1.36 5.30
CA LEU A 153 -0.67 -0.61 4.85
C LEU A 153 -0.40 -0.11 3.41
N LEU A 154 -1.06 -0.72 2.43
CA LEU A 154 -1.02 -0.27 1.05
C LEU A 154 -2.16 0.73 0.80
N VAL A 155 -1.84 1.84 0.14
CA VAL A 155 -2.81 2.88 -0.20
C VAL A 155 -2.76 3.15 -1.69
N GLU A 156 -3.79 2.72 -2.41
CA GLU A 156 -3.97 3.05 -3.81
C GLU A 156 -4.28 4.54 -3.99
N GLU A 157 -3.91 5.06 -5.17
CA GLU A 157 -4.01 6.45 -5.58
C GLU A 157 -3.75 7.45 -4.44
N VAL A 158 -2.64 7.25 -3.73
CA VAL A 158 -2.28 7.94 -2.48
C VAL A 158 -2.29 9.47 -2.58
N HIS A 159 -2.20 10.03 -3.79
CA HIS A 159 -2.37 11.47 -4.04
C HIS A 159 -3.73 12.02 -3.60
N GLU A 160 -4.80 11.20 -3.57
CA GLU A 160 -6.13 11.57 -3.08
C GLU A 160 -6.14 11.88 -1.57
N PHE A 161 -5.22 11.27 -0.80
CA PHE A 161 -5.10 11.49 0.64
C PHE A 161 -3.89 12.35 1.00
N ILE A 162 -2.80 12.29 0.23
CA ILE A 162 -1.55 13.01 0.49
C ILE A 162 -1.20 13.91 -0.70
N PRO A 163 -2.06 14.90 -1.03
CA PRO A 163 -1.86 15.73 -2.21
C PRO A 163 -0.68 16.69 -2.03
N GLN A 164 0.02 16.98 -3.12
CA GLN A 164 1.10 17.97 -3.19
C GLN A 164 0.55 19.40 -3.06
N LYS A 165 -0.68 19.64 -3.53
CA LYS A 165 -1.38 20.93 -3.46
C LYS A 165 -2.72 20.75 -2.75
N GLY A 166 -3.11 21.74 -1.95
CA GLY A 166 -4.35 21.69 -1.20
C GLY A 166 -4.18 21.18 0.24
N SER A 167 -5.29 20.93 0.91
CA SER A 167 -5.31 20.43 2.29
C SER A 167 -5.19 18.91 2.29
N VAL A 168 -4.34 18.38 3.16
CA VAL A 168 -4.12 16.92 3.35
C VAL A 168 -5.26 16.26 4.15
N GLY A 169 -6.12 17.04 4.81
CA GLY A 169 -7.19 16.50 5.66
C GLY A 169 -6.67 15.71 6.88
N GLU A 170 -7.58 15.10 7.65
CA GLU A 170 -7.20 14.27 8.80
C GLU A 170 -6.69 12.88 8.40
N CYS A 171 -7.29 12.27 7.36
CA CYS A 171 -6.87 10.98 6.83
C CYS A 171 -5.39 11.03 6.39
N GLY A 172 -5.06 11.96 5.49
CA GLY A 172 -3.69 12.12 5.01
C GLY A 172 -2.69 12.45 6.12
N LYS A 173 -3.07 13.28 7.11
CA LYS A 173 -2.20 13.54 8.28
C LYS A 173 -1.92 12.26 9.06
N MET A 174 -2.91 11.38 9.18
CA MET A 174 -2.74 10.07 9.82
C MET A 174 -1.84 9.15 9.00
N LEU A 175 -2.04 9.04 7.68
CA LEU A 175 -1.18 8.25 6.79
C LEU A 175 0.27 8.76 6.80
N ILE A 176 0.50 10.07 6.72
CA ILE A 176 1.84 10.68 6.85
C ILE A 176 2.46 10.35 8.22
N LYS A 177 1.67 10.39 9.29
CA LYS A 177 2.14 10.05 10.63
C LYS A 177 2.57 8.59 10.73
N ILE A 178 1.83 7.66 10.14
CA ILE A 178 2.24 6.25 10.03
C ILE A 178 3.52 6.16 9.21
N SER A 179 3.56 6.77 8.03
CA SER A 179 4.75 6.75 7.15
C SER A 179 6.02 7.31 7.80
N LYS A 180 5.90 8.24 8.75
CA LYS A 180 7.03 8.84 9.49
C LYS A 180 7.40 8.09 10.78
N ARG A 181 6.48 7.34 11.39
CA ARG A 181 6.67 6.79 12.75
C ARG A 181 6.31 5.31 12.89
N GLY A 182 5.80 4.69 11.85
CA GLY A 182 5.28 3.33 11.82
C GLY A 182 6.38 2.27 11.77
N ARG A 183 7.52 2.56 11.11
CA ARG A 183 8.67 1.64 11.03
C ARG A 183 9.13 1.07 12.36
N LYS A 184 9.29 1.92 13.38
CA LYS A 184 9.66 1.49 14.75
C LYS A 184 8.56 0.69 15.48
N HIS A 185 7.40 0.55 14.87
CA HIS A 185 6.24 -0.20 15.34
C HIS A 185 5.88 -1.36 14.41
N GLY A 186 6.70 -1.64 13.39
CA GLY A 186 6.45 -2.69 12.41
C GLY A 186 5.38 -2.36 11.37
N LEU A 187 4.87 -1.12 11.32
CA LEU A 187 3.80 -0.71 10.42
C LEU A 187 4.35 0.17 9.28
N GLY A 188 4.49 -0.41 8.10
CA GLY A 188 4.93 0.28 6.88
C GLY A 188 3.76 0.88 6.11
N VAL A 189 4.09 1.77 5.16
CA VAL A 189 3.11 2.34 4.21
C VAL A 189 3.68 2.23 2.81
N MET A 190 2.92 1.65 1.89
CA MET A 190 3.20 1.67 0.46
C MET A 190 2.14 2.49 -0.24
N GLY A 191 2.55 3.63 -0.80
CA GLY A 191 1.67 4.42 -1.66
C GLY A 191 1.76 3.92 -3.09
N VAL A 192 0.63 3.81 -3.76
CA VAL A 192 0.56 3.62 -5.22
C VAL A 192 -0.09 4.86 -5.80
N SER A 193 0.44 5.41 -6.90
CA SER A 193 -0.28 6.44 -7.65
C SER A 193 0.21 6.60 -9.07
N GLN A 194 -0.71 6.89 -9.99
CA GLN A 194 -0.38 7.24 -11.36
C GLN A 194 0.09 8.67 -11.57
N ARG A 195 -0.06 9.53 -10.57
CA ARG A 195 0.26 10.97 -10.62
C ARG A 195 1.31 11.31 -9.57
N PRO A 196 2.59 10.92 -9.76
CA PRO A 196 3.62 11.17 -8.76
C PRO A 196 3.79 12.67 -8.46
N ALA A 197 3.59 13.55 -9.44
CA ALA A 197 3.64 15.00 -9.25
C ALA A 197 2.54 15.57 -8.34
N ASP A 198 1.44 14.84 -8.18
CA ASP A 198 0.33 15.22 -7.32
C ASP A 198 0.46 14.64 -5.91
N VAL A 199 1.43 13.76 -5.65
CA VAL A 199 1.76 13.27 -4.30
C VAL A 199 2.75 14.20 -3.61
N LYS A 200 2.54 14.42 -2.31
CA LYS A 200 3.44 15.27 -1.51
C LYS A 200 4.90 14.82 -1.61
N LYS A 201 5.81 15.72 -2.02
CA LYS A 201 7.24 15.39 -2.25
C LYS A 201 7.96 14.84 -1.01
N ASP A 202 7.59 15.27 0.20
CA ASP A 202 8.20 14.75 1.44
C ASP A 202 7.75 13.32 1.77
N PHE A 203 6.66 12.83 1.15
CA PHE A 203 6.29 11.43 1.16
C PHE A 203 7.27 10.63 0.31
N ILE A 204 7.38 10.98 -0.99
CA ILE A 204 8.19 10.27 -2.00
C ILE A 204 9.68 10.27 -1.64
N THR A 205 10.26 11.44 -1.34
CA THR A 205 11.72 11.60 -1.07
C THR A 205 12.22 10.92 0.21
N GLN A 206 11.32 10.29 0.96
CA GLN A 206 11.60 9.56 2.19
C GLN A 206 11.17 8.09 2.08
N CYS A 207 10.88 7.62 0.87
CA CYS A 207 10.66 6.20 0.62
C CYS A 207 11.98 5.44 0.73
N ASP A 208 11.95 4.30 1.40
CA ASP A 208 13.07 3.37 1.51
C ASP A 208 13.29 2.64 0.17
N TRP A 209 12.21 2.44 -0.59
CA TRP A 209 12.23 1.81 -1.91
C TRP A 209 11.17 2.43 -2.84
N LEU A 210 11.46 2.44 -4.14
CA LEU A 210 10.57 2.96 -5.16
C LEU A 210 10.53 2.03 -6.36
N VAL A 211 9.34 1.82 -6.93
CA VAL A 211 9.16 1.18 -8.23
C VAL A 211 8.54 2.20 -9.17
N TRP A 212 9.29 2.58 -10.20
CA TRP A 212 8.87 3.55 -11.21
C TRP A 212 8.70 2.90 -12.57
N HIS A 213 7.48 2.94 -13.07
CA HIS A 213 7.14 2.54 -14.44
C HIS A 213 7.23 3.74 -15.38
N ARG A 214 6.82 3.55 -16.64
CA ARG A 214 6.88 4.58 -17.68
C ARG A 214 6.20 5.89 -17.24
N LEU A 215 6.97 6.98 -17.24
CA LEU A 215 6.49 8.34 -17.00
C LEU A 215 6.63 9.19 -18.27
N THR A 216 5.50 9.75 -18.68
CA THR A 216 5.27 10.68 -19.79
C THR A 216 6.02 12.01 -19.73
N TRP A 217 5.77 12.69 -18.61
CA TRP A 217 5.80 14.13 -18.57
C TRP A 217 6.97 14.61 -17.73
N ASP A 218 7.58 15.72 -18.15
CA ASP A 218 8.71 16.34 -17.45
C ASP A 218 8.41 16.65 -15.98
N ASN A 219 7.16 16.97 -15.66
CA ASN A 219 6.77 17.22 -14.27
C ASN A 219 6.75 15.95 -13.42
N ASP A 220 6.40 14.80 -13.99
CA ASP A 220 6.38 13.51 -13.29
C ASP A 220 7.80 12.99 -13.08
N THR A 221 8.63 13.07 -14.13
CA THR A 221 10.03 12.61 -14.10
C THR A 221 10.93 13.45 -13.19
N LYS A 222 10.57 14.72 -12.91
CA LYS A 222 11.31 15.58 -11.97
C LYS A 222 11.03 15.27 -10.49
N VAL A 223 10.05 14.41 -10.20
CA VAL A 223 9.60 14.13 -8.82
C VAL A 223 10.24 12.88 -8.25
N VAL A 224 10.60 11.93 -9.12
CA VAL A 224 11.21 10.64 -8.80
C VAL A 224 12.68 10.61 -9.14
#